data_AF-A0A937SJ71-F1
#
_entry.id   AF-A0A937SJ71-F1
#
_cell.length_a   1.000
_cell.length_b   1.000
_cell.length_c   1.000
_cell.angle_alpha   90.00
_cell.angle_beta   90.00
_cell.angle_gamma   90.00
#
_symmetry.space_group_name_H-M   'P 1'
#
loop_
_entity.id
_entity.type
_entity.pdbx_description
1 polymer ?
#
loop_
_entity_poly.entity_id
_entity_poly.type
_entity_poly.pdbx_seq_one_letter_code
_entity_poly.pdbx_strand_id
1 'polypeptide(L)'
;MRARLTKSGLTVHAVAGTHVVLLGLDLSPARRKGCLGFAIQRHDHTEGEAFWLRGMKTFEATDPGLGPGGTASSRAHPFQTFQWADYSAKPGHDYTYTVVPLRGKPEALTEGAAVSVRLHTEAEAGARHSVWFNRGSIASQEYARRFLNKPPDEIPGGAAYTWLSRGLVEALLAFIARADGPRYRLVGAIYEFQWPAVLHAIRLAARTGAEVRILYDAITGGNGPADKNLAAVRQAEIKGLTKGRTEGKLMHNKFLILIKDGKPMAVWTGSTNVTENGLFGHSNLGQVVEDPGVARAYFAYWQALEDDPTTPQMKDWTGSANAAPPDP
;
A
#
# COMPACT_ATOMS: atom_id res chain seq x y z
N MET A 1 13.76 8.30 3.85
CA MET A 1 15.16 8.83 3.78
C MET A 1 15.36 9.75 2.57
N ARG A 2 16.18 10.81 2.65
CA ARG A 2 16.36 11.80 1.57
C ARG A 2 17.83 12.04 1.27
N ALA A 3 18.19 12.18 -0.01
CA ALA A 3 19.52 12.54 -0.46
C ALA A 3 19.44 13.66 -1.51
N ARG A 4 20.41 14.57 -1.52
CA ARG A 4 20.50 15.63 -2.54
C ARG A 4 21.96 15.89 -2.88
N LEU A 5 22.26 15.98 -4.17
CA LEU A 5 23.58 16.38 -4.64
C LEU A 5 23.45 17.28 -5.87
N THR A 6 24.28 18.31 -5.92
CA THR A 6 24.45 19.17 -7.09
C THR A 6 25.90 19.11 -7.54
N LYS A 7 26.15 18.80 -8.81
CA LYS A 7 27.49 18.80 -9.41
C LYS A 7 27.39 19.20 -10.88
N SER A 8 28.32 20.05 -11.33
CA SER A 8 28.43 20.49 -12.73
C SER A 8 27.15 21.13 -13.33
N GLY A 9 26.26 21.64 -12.48
CA GLY A 9 24.98 22.24 -12.88
C GLY A 9 23.80 21.26 -12.98
N LEU A 10 23.97 19.98 -12.66
CA LEU A 10 22.88 19.02 -12.45
C LEU A 10 22.64 18.85 -10.96
N THR A 11 21.38 18.95 -10.54
CA THR A 11 20.92 18.61 -9.18
C THR A 11 20.06 17.35 -9.24
N VAL A 12 20.34 16.41 -8.35
CA VAL A 12 19.50 15.23 -8.12
C VAL A 12 19.07 15.24 -6.66
N HIS A 13 17.76 15.21 -6.44
CA HIS A 13 17.14 15.01 -5.14
C HIS A 13 16.40 13.68 -5.16
N ALA A 14 16.71 12.78 -4.23
CA ALA A 14 16.05 11.51 -4.10
C ALA A 14 15.31 11.43 -2.75
N VAL A 15 14.08 10.93 -2.77
CA VAL A 15 13.25 10.66 -1.61
C VAL A 15 12.85 9.19 -1.67
N ALA A 16 13.29 8.41 -0.70
CA ALA A 16 12.98 6.99 -0.60
C ALA A 16 11.83 6.76 0.37
N GLY A 17 10.84 6.00 -0.09
CA GLY A 17 9.87 5.29 0.76
C GLY A 17 10.24 3.80 0.86
N THR A 18 9.24 2.97 1.11
CA THR A 18 9.40 1.51 1.27
C THR A 18 9.66 0.79 -0.06
N HIS A 19 8.83 1.07 -1.07
CA HIS A 19 8.88 0.38 -2.38
C HIS A 19 9.00 1.35 -3.56
N VAL A 20 9.26 2.63 -3.30
CA VAL A 20 9.35 3.68 -4.31
C VAL A 20 10.48 4.63 -3.96
N VAL A 21 11.28 4.99 -4.96
CA VAL A 21 12.22 6.12 -4.89
C VAL A 21 11.77 7.18 -5.87
N LEU A 22 11.44 8.37 -5.35
CA LEU A 22 11.14 9.54 -6.14
C LEU A 22 12.42 10.35 -6.37
N LEU A 23 12.68 10.70 -7.62
CA LEU A 23 13.78 11.54 -8.06
C LEU A 23 13.24 12.87 -8.58
N GLY A 24 13.70 13.97 -8.01
CA GLY A 24 13.58 15.31 -8.55
C GLY A 24 14.92 15.75 -9.16
N LEU A 25 14.87 16.22 -10.40
CA LEU A 25 16.02 16.61 -11.19
C LEU A 25 15.95 18.11 -11.47
N ASP A 26 17.08 18.78 -11.52
CA ASP A 26 17.16 20.16 -12.03
C ASP A 26 18.47 20.37 -12.80
N LEU A 27 18.41 21.20 -13.83
CA LEU A 27 19.56 21.61 -14.62
C LEU A 27 19.67 23.13 -14.60
N SER A 28 20.87 23.63 -14.30
CA SER A 28 21.17 25.05 -14.35
C SER A 28 20.91 25.62 -15.75
N PRO A 29 20.51 26.89 -15.89
CA PRO A 29 20.16 27.48 -17.18
C PRO A 29 21.23 27.26 -18.27
N ALA A 30 22.51 27.42 -17.93
CA ALA A 30 23.65 27.23 -18.82
C ALA A 30 23.79 25.78 -19.35
N ARG A 31 23.20 24.79 -18.67
CA ARG A 31 23.27 23.37 -19.05
C ARG A 31 22.00 22.87 -19.76
N ARG A 32 20.94 23.68 -19.91
CA ARG A 32 19.68 23.21 -20.52
C ARG A 32 19.74 23.05 -22.04
N LYS A 33 20.41 23.97 -22.75
CA LYS A 33 20.44 23.99 -24.22
C LYS A 33 20.98 22.67 -24.79
N GLY A 34 20.16 21.97 -25.57
CA GLY A 34 20.53 20.69 -26.21
C GLY A 34 20.49 19.47 -25.29
N CYS A 35 19.94 19.59 -24.07
CA CYS A 35 19.60 18.43 -23.24
C CYS A 35 18.34 17.76 -23.81
N LEU A 36 18.40 16.46 -24.05
CA LEU A 36 17.31 15.64 -24.57
C LEU A 36 16.64 14.79 -23.49
N GLY A 37 17.16 14.78 -22.26
CA GLY A 37 16.57 14.09 -21.12
C GLY A 37 17.64 13.50 -20.20
N PHE A 38 17.21 12.59 -19.32
CA PHE A 38 18.07 11.97 -18.33
C PHE A 38 18.09 10.43 -18.46
N ALA A 39 19.27 9.86 -18.60
CA ALA A 39 19.49 8.45 -18.35
C ALA A 39 19.66 8.24 -16.84
N ILE A 40 19.05 7.18 -16.30
CA ILE A 40 19.12 6.88 -14.86
C ILE A 40 19.57 5.44 -14.72
N GLN A 41 20.73 5.25 -14.08
CA GLN A 41 21.21 3.94 -13.66
C GLN A 41 20.87 3.75 -12.18
N ARG A 42 20.35 2.58 -11.84
CA ARG A 42 20.21 2.13 -10.46
C ARG A 42 21.25 1.06 -10.18
N HIS A 43 21.89 1.17 -9.02
CA HIS A 43 22.68 0.10 -8.42
C HIS A 43 22.04 -0.26 -7.07
N ASP A 44 21.57 -1.49 -6.95
CA ASP A 44 21.17 -2.14 -5.70
C ASP A 44 22.40 -2.75 -5.05
N HIS A 45 22.90 -2.16 -3.95
CA HIS A 45 24.07 -2.65 -3.23
C HIS A 45 23.76 -3.85 -2.35
N THR A 46 22.49 -4.08 -2.03
CA THR A 46 22.05 -5.23 -1.23
C THR A 46 22.07 -6.51 -2.06
N GLU A 47 21.65 -6.43 -3.33
CA GLU A 47 21.65 -7.57 -4.25
C GLU A 47 22.81 -7.58 -5.27
N GLY A 48 23.60 -6.51 -5.32
CA GLY A 48 24.73 -6.37 -6.26
C GLY A 48 24.29 -6.21 -7.73
N GLU A 49 23.10 -5.66 -7.97
CA GLU A 49 22.51 -5.51 -9.30
C GLU A 49 22.64 -4.06 -9.80
N ALA A 50 23.13 -3.84 -11.02
CA ALA A 50 23.15 -2.53 -11.65
C ALA A 50 22.59 -2.54 -13.07
N PHE A 51 21.62 -1.66 -13.35
CA PHE A 51 21.04 -1.52 -14.67
C PHE A 51 20.50 -0.11 -14.95
N TRP A 52 20.34 0.21 -16.23
CA TRP A 52 19.67 1.42 -16.67
C TRP A 52 18.17 1.25 -16.56
N LEU A 53 17.51 2.15 -15.82
CA LEU A 53 16.06 2.18 -15.72
C LEU A 53 15.45 2.28 -17.12
N ARG A 54 14.28 1.68 -17.30
CA ARG A 54 13.61 1.56 -18.60
C ARG A 54 12.31 2.35 -18.62
N GLY A 55 11.95 2.85 -19.80
CA GLY A 55 10.70 3.58 -20.04
C GLY A 55 9.99 3.12 -21.31
N MET A 56 8.80 3.66 -21.55
CA MET A 56 7.96 3.32 -22.72
C MET A 56 8.04 4.36 -23.84
N LYS A 57 8.70 5.49 -23.62
CA LYS A 57 8.85 6.55 -24.64
C LYS A 57 10.18 6.40 -25.35
N THR A 58 10.14 6.43 -26.67
CA THR A 58 11.29 6.40 -27.56
C THR A 58 11.35 7.68 -28.39
N PHE A 59 12.48 7.93 -29.06
CA PHE A 59 12.55 8.96 -30.08
C PHE A 59 12.14 8.34 -31.40
N GLU A 60 11.35 9.04 -32.20
CA GLU A 60 10.90 8.55 -33.51
C GLU A 60 12.06 8.07 -34.39
N ALA A 61 13.14 8.84 -34.48
CA ALA A 61 14.30 8.55 -35.33
C ALA A 61 15.08 7.28 -34.92
N THR A 62 14.93 6.82 -33.68
CA THR A 62 15.64 5.63 -33.16
C THR A 62 14.71 4.63 -32.52
N ASP A 63 13.41 4.69 -32.82
CA ASP A 63 12.41 3.82 -32.22
C ASP A 63 12.67 2.36 -32.62
N PRO A 64 12.95 1.45 -31.67
CA PRO A 64 13.15 0.04 -31.98
C PRO A 64 11.87 -0.70 -32.37
N GLY A 65 10.71 -0.02 -32.42
CA GLY A 65 9.41 -0.64 -32.69
C GLY A 65 8.93 -1.42 -31.47
N LEU A 66 8.72 -0.71 -30.35
CA LEU A 66 8.24 -1.34 -29.11
C LEU A 66 6.83 -1.95 -29.33
N GLY A 67 6.71 -3.27 -29.19
CA GLY A 67 5.41 -3.93 -29.09
C GLY A 67 4.65 -3.57 -27.81
N PRO A 68 3.42 -4.07 -27.62
CA PRO A 68 2.63 -3.83 -26.40
C PRO A 68 3.40 -4.15 -25.11
N GLY A 69 3.48 -3.18 -24.19
CA GLY A 69 4.24 -3.32 -22.93
C GLY A 69 5.77 -3.31 -23.09
N GLY A 70 6.27 -3.06 -24.30
CA GLY A 70 7.68 -2.90 -24.60
C GLY A 70 8.28 -1.70 -23.86
N THR A 71 9.56 -1.82 -23.52
CA THR A 71 10.30 -0.74 -22.87
C THR A 71 11.67 -0.60 -23.51
N ALA A 72 12.26 0.60 -23.43
CA ALA A 72 13.61 0.89 -23.88
C ALA A 72 14.46 1.42 -22.72
N SER A 73 15.78 1.21 -22.81
CA SER A 73 16.73 1.71 -21.82
C SER A 73 16.75 3.24 -21.80
N SER A 74 16.75 3.85 -20.62
CA SER A 74 16.92 5.31 -20.47
C SER A 74 18.26 5.82 -20.98
N ARG A 75 19.25 4.94 -21.21
CA ARG A 75 20.53 5.32 -21.84
C ARG A 75 20.39 5.60 -23.34
N ALA A 76 19.49 4.90 -24.02
CA ALA A 76 19.21 5.09 -25.45
C ALA A 76 18.00 6.03 -25.68
N HIS A 77 17.03 6.00 -24.77
CA HIS A 77 15.83 6.81 -24.82
C HIS A 77 15.60 7.47 -23.45
N PRO A 78 16.31 8.60 -23.18
CA PRO A 78 16.33 9.25 -21.89
C PRO A 78 14.95 9.74 -21.46
N PHE A 79 14.74 9.78 -20.15
CA PHE A 79 13.51 10.30 -19.59
C PHE A 79 13.44 11.81 -19.84
N GLN A 80 12.40 12.23 -20.57
CA GLN A 80 12.12 13.62 -20.93
C GLN A 80 11.25 14.30 -19.85
N THR A 81 11.74 14.28 -18.61
CA THR A 81 11.05 14.81 -17.43
C THR A 81 12.07 15.21 -16.37
N PHE A 82 11.71 16.17 -15.52
CA PHE A 82 12.50 16.56 -14.34
C PHE A 82 12.08 15.81 -13.07
N GLN A 83 11.13 14.88 -13.17
CA GLN A 83 10.70 14.03 -12.06
C GLN A 83 10.55 12.60 -12.53
N TRP A 84 11.05 11.64 -11.75
CA TRP A 84 10.94 10.21 -12.05
C TRP A 84 10.69 9.41 -10.78
N ALA A 85 9.87 8.36 -10.84
CA ALA A 85 9.65 7.45 -9.73
C ALA A 85 10.05 6.02 -10.14
N ASP A 86 10.98 5.42 -9.41
CA ASP A 86 11.26 3.99 -9.52
C ASP A 86 10.33 3.21 -8.58
N TYR A 87 9.34 2.53 -9.16
CA TYR A 87 8.36 1.69 -8.44
C TYR A 87 8.83 0.25 -8.19
N SER A 88 10.08 -0.07 -8.54
CA SER A 88 10.68 -1.40 -8.41
C SER A 88 11.72 -1.49 -7.29
N ALA A 89 11.93 -0.41 -6.52
CA ALA A 89 12.76 -0.43 -5.32
C ALA A 89 12.16 -1.38 -4.28
N LYS A 90 13.03 -2.05 -3.52
CA LYS A 90 12.65 -3.02 -2.48
C LYS A 90 12.81 -2.42 -1.08
N PRO A 91 12.04 -2.89 -0.08
CA PRO A 91 12.13 -2.37 1.30
C PRO A 91 13.46 -2.70 1.96
N GLY A 92 14.05 -1.75 2.69
CA GLY A 92 15.29 -1.95 3.46
C GLY A 92 16.56 -2.20 2.63
N HIS A 93 16.59 -1.75 1.37
CA HIS A 93 17.73 -1.90 0.46
C HIS A 93 18.56 -0.62 0.35
N ASP A 94 19.85 -0.79 0.12
CA ASP A 94 20.80 0.28 -0.18
C ASP A 94 20.89 0.51 -1.69
N TYR A 95 20.55 1.72 -2.14
CA TYR A 95 20.59 2.09 -3.55
C TYR A 95 21.55 3.23 -3.84
N THR A 96 22.15 3.20 -5.04
CA THR A 96 22.69 4.39 -5.70
C THR A 96 21.96 4.64 -7.00
N TYR A 97 21.48 5.86 -7.17
CA TYR A 97 20.93 6.35 -8.43
C TYR A 97 21.93 7.29 -9.07
N THR A 98 22.39 6.94 -10.28
CA THR A 98 23.27 7.77 -11.11
C THR A 98 22.47 8.35 -12.25
N VAL A 99 22.37 9.68 -12.27
CA VAL A 99 21.64 10.43 -13.30
C VAL A 99 22.63 11.08 -14.25
N VAL A 100 22.42 10.85 -15.55
CA VAL A 100 23.27 11.36 -16.62
C VAL A 100 22.41 12.17 -17.60
N PRO A 101 22.66 13.47 -17.79
CA PRO A 101 21.93 14.24 -18.79
C PRO A 101 22.44 13.86 -20.19
N LEU A 102 21.54 13.45 -21.08
CA LEU A 102 21.88 13.13 -22.47
C LEU A 102 21.62 14.33 -23.38
N ARG A 103 22.49 14.51 -24.38
CA ARG A 103 22.51 15.68 -25.27
C ARG A 103 22.74 15.26 -26.71
N GLY A 104 22.61 16.22 -27.64
CA GLY A 104 22.93 16.01 -29.05
C GLY A 104 21.68 15.76 -29.88
N LYS A 105 21.68 14.67 -30.66
CA LYS A 105 20.53 14.22 -31.46
C LYS A 105 20.15 12.80 -31.05
N PRO A 106 18.89 12.37 -31.23
CA PRO A 106 18.45 11.00 -30.92
C PRO A 106 19.35 9.88 -31.45
N GLU A 107 19.91 10.05 -32.64
CA GLU A 107 20.76 9.08 -33.35
C GLU A 107 22.23 9.10 -32.86
N ALA A 108 22.62 10.15 -32.13
CA ALA A 108 23.99 10.40 -31.70
C ALA A 108 24.00 11.09 -30.32
N LEU A 109 23.49 10.37 -29.31
CA LEU A 109 23.43 10.86 -27.94
C LEU A 109 24.83 10.94 -27.33
N THR A 110 25.10 12.04 -26.62
CA THR A 110 26.33 12.24 -25.84
C THR A 110 25.99 12.41 -24.37
N GLU A 111 26.72 11.72 -23.49
CA GLU A 111 26.57 11.80 -22.03
C GLU A 111 27.20 13.10 -21.48
N GLY A 112 26.46 13.80 -20.62
CA GLY A 112 26.99 14.90 -19.82
C GLY A 112 27.55 14.43 -18.46
N ALA A 113 27.95 15.39 -17.62
CA ALA A 113 28.45 15.07 -16.29
C ALA A 113 27.36 14.43 -15.41
N ALA A 114 27.66 13.24 -14.89
CA ALA A 114 26.76 12.46 -14.05
C ALA A 114 26.72 12.94 -12.59
N VAL A 115 25.58 12.70 -11.94
CA VAL A 115 25.38 12.90 -10.49
C VAL A 115 24.83 11.62 -9.87
N SER A 116 25.50 11.15 -8.82
CA SER A 116 25.08 9.95 -8.08
C SER A 116 24.61 10.32 -6.69
N VAL A 117 23.47 9.79 -6.27
CA VAL A 117 22.97 9.89 -4.90
C VAL A 117 22.78 8.51 -4.30
N ARG A 118 23.26 8.32 -3.07
CA ARG A 118 23.07 7.08 -2.30
C ARG A 118 21.98 7.29 -1.25
N LEU A 119 21.14 6.27 -1.06
CA LEU A 119 20.06 6.26 -0.08
C LEU A 119 19.74 4.82 0.35
N HIS A 120 18.95 4.70 1.41
CA HIS A 120 18.38 3.43 1.85
C HIS A 120 16.85 3.57 1.88
N THR A 121 16.13 2.54 1.44
CA THR A 121 14.65 2.50 1.46
C THR A 121 14.14 2.14 2.85
N GLU A 122 12.90 2.52 3.16
CA GLU A 122 12.33 2.19 4.47
C GLU A 122 12.05 0.69 4.56
N ALA A 123 12.16 0.14 5.78
CA ALA A 123 11.74 -1.24 6.04
C ALA A 123 10.21 -1.36 5.88
N GLU A 124 9.75 -2.53 5.49
CA GLU A 124 8.32 -2.81 5.31
C GLU A 124 7.58 -2.92 6.66
N ALA A 125 8.25 -3.55 7.64
CA ALA A 125 7.80 -3.61 9.02
C ALA A 125 8.69 -2.70 9.89
N GLY A 126 8.06 -1.78 10.62
CA GLY A 126 8.73 -0.89 11.57
C GLY A 126 8.39 -1.24 13.02
N ALA A 127 9.19 -0.72 13.95
CA ALA A 127 9.04 -1.01 15.38
C ALA A 127 7.71 -0.50 15.97
N ARG A 128 7.18 0.63 15.44
CA ARG A 128 5.91 1.22 15.88
C ARG A 128 4.84 1.25 14.80
N HIS A 129 5.23 1.53 13.56
CA HIS A 129 4.32 1.61 12.42
C HIS A 129 4.82 0.71 11.31
N SER A 130 3.90 -0.05 10.72
CA SER A 130 4.14 -0.82 9.50
C SER A 130 3.00 -0.51 8.53
N VAL A 131 3.30 -0.13 7.30
CA VAL A 131 2.31 0.40 6.34
C VAL A 131 2.45 -0.30 5.00
N TRP A 132 1.34 -0.81 4.50
CA TRP A 132 1.24 -1.50 3.22
C TRP A 132 0.23 -0.80 2.33
N PHE A 133 0.63 -0.53 1.09
CA PHE A 133 -0.26 -0.08 0.03
C PHE A 133 -0.41 -1.21 -0.97
N ASN A 134 -1.62 -1.59 -1.32
CA ASN A 134 -1.82 -2.48 -2.45
C ASN A 134 -1.49 -1.78 -3.78
N ARG A 135 -1.40 -2.55 -4.86
CA ARG A 135 -1.35 -2.01 -6.23
C ARG A 135 -2.78 -1.87 -6.74
N GLY A 136 -3.47 -0.81 -6.34
CA GLY A 136 -4.83 -0.48 -6.81
C GLY A 136 -4.89 -0.03 -8.28
N SER A 137 -4.25 -0.77 -9.18
CA SER A 137 -4.02 -0.38 -10.56
C SER A 137 -4.07 -1.59 -11.50
N ILE A 138 -5.19 -2.31 -11.46
CA ILE A 138 -5.53 -3.34 -12.45
C ILE A 138 -5.54 -2.80 -13.89
N ALA A 139 -5.74 -1.49 -14.07
CA ALA A 139 -5.66 -0.79 -15.36
C ALA A 139 -4.25 -0.25 -15.71
N SER A 140 -3.21 -0.62 -14.96
CA SER A 140 -1.85 -0.16 -15.24
C SER A 140 -1.24 -0.86 -16.46
N GLN A 141 -0.33 -0.14 -17.15
CA GLN A 141 0.50 -0.73 -18.20
C GLN A 141 1.33 -1.93 -17.69
N GLU A 142 1.71 -1.92 -16.41
CA GLU A 142 2.44 -3.03 -15.80
C GLU A 142 1.55 -4.26 -15.58
N TYR A 143 0.27 -4.07 -15.22
CA TYR A 143 -0.70 -5.17 -15.17
C TYR A 143 -0.95 -5.75 -16.57
N ALA A 144 -1.15 -4.89 -17.58
CA ALA A 144 -1.28 -5.30 -18.97
C ALA A 144 -0.07 -6.13 -19.43
N ARG A 145 1.15 -5.67 -19.10
CA ARG A 145 2.39 -6.36 -19.45
C ARG A 145 2.53 -7.73 -18.76
N ARG A 146 2.14 -7.84 -17.50
CA ARG A 146 2.28 -9.08 -16.70
C ARG A 146 1.19 -10.10 -16.95
N PHE A 147 -0.05 -9.64 -17.05
CA PHE A 147 -1.25 -10.47 -16.98
C PHE A 147 -2.17 -10.29 -18.19
N LEU A 148 -1.74 -9.54 -19.21
CA LEU A 148 -2.46 -9.35 -20.47
C LEU A 148 -3.90 -8.83 -20.27
N ASN A 149 -4.11 -7.99 -19.25
CA ASN A 149 -5.42 -7.46 -18.85
C ASN A 149 -6.48 -8.52 -18.54
N LYS A 150 -6.09 -9.77 -18.27
CA LYS A 150 -7.02 -10.79 -17.82
C LYS A 150 -7.53 -10.46 -16.41
N PRO A 151 -8.79 -10.79 -16.10
CA PRO A 151 -9.32 -10.72 -14.74
C PRO A 151 -8.41 -11.44 -13.72
N PRO A 152 -8.21 -10.92 -12.50
CA PRO A 152 -7.30 -11.51 -11.52
C PRO A 152 -7.63 -12.96 -11.14
N ASP A 153 -8.92 -13.30 -11.09
CA ASP A 153 -9.45 -14.64 -10.81
C ASP A 153 -9.19 -15.66 -11.93
N GLU A 154 -8.98 -15.18 -13.16
CA GLU A 154 -8.61 -16.03 -14.30
C GLU A 154 -7.10 -16.33 -14.37
N ILE A 155 -6.28 -15.68 -13.55
CA ILE A 155 -4.82 -15.91 -13.54
C ILE A 155 -4.48 -17.13 -12.68
N PRO A 156 -3.89 -18.20 -13.26
CA PRO A 156 -3.56 -19.42 -12.53
C PRO A 156 -2.69 -19.16 -11.30
N GLY A 157 -2.98 -19.89 -10.22
CA GLY A 157 -2.21 -19.82 -8.98
C GLY A 157 -2.35 -18.52 -8.20
N GLY A 158 -3.28 -17.63 -8.57
CA GLY A 158 -3.52 -16.36 -7.85
C GLY A 158 -2.35 -15.38 -7.95
N ALA A 159 -1.51 -15.51 -8.99
CA ALA A 159 -0.33 -14.65 -9.17
C ALA A 159 -0.72 -13.16 -9.33
N ALA A 160 -1.86 -12.88 -9.97
CA ALA A 160 -2.40 -11.52 -10.06
C ALA A 160 -2.78 -10.98 -8.67
N TYR A 161 -3.53 -11.73 -7.85
CA TYR A 161 -3.87 -11.31 -6.49
C TYR A 161 -2.64 -11.09 -5.62
N THR A 162 -1.65 -11.98 -5.68
CA THR A 162 -0.39 -11.83 -4.93
C THR A 162 0.33 -10.54 -5.33
N TRP A 163 0.41 -10.28 -6.65
CA TRP A 163 1.02 -9.05 -7.15
C TRP A 163 0.21 -7.80 -6.76
N LEU A 164 -1.11 -7.84 -6.87
CA LEU A 164 -2.00 -6.73 -6.52
C LEU A 164 -1.97 -6.44 -5.02
N SER A 165 -1.90 -7.46 -4.16
CA SER A 165 -1.84 -7.31 -2.70
C SER A 165 -0.66 -6.46 -2.26
N ARG A 166 0.53 -6.68 -2.84
CA ARG A 166 1.79 -6.03 -2.42
C ARG A 166 2.00 -6.11 -0.89
N GLY A 167 1.76 -7.28 -0.30
CA GLY A 167 1.92 -7.49 1.13
C GLY A 167 0.76 -7.02 1.99
N LEU A 168 -0.25 -6.33 1.45
CA LEU A 168 -1.39 -5.83 2.24
C LEU A 168 -2.22 -6.97 2.85
N VAL A 169 -2.64 -7.94 2.04
CA VAL A 169 -3.42 -9.10 2.50
C VAL A 169 -2.57 -9.95 3.41
N GLU A 170 -1.32 -10.21 3.05
CA GLU A 170 -0.37 -11.01 3.82
C GLU A 170 -0.17 -10.42 5.22
N ALA A 171 0.01 -9.10 5.32
CA ALA A 171 0.15 -8.41 6.59
C ALA A 171 -1.14 -8.43 7.43
N LEU A 172 -2.31 -8.30 6.80
CA LEU A 172 -3.60 -8.42 7.50
C LEU A 172 -3.79 -9.83 8.09
N LEU A 173 -3.52 -10.87 7.29
CA LEU A 173 -3.60 -12.26 7.73
C LEU A 173 -2.60 -12.53 8.85
N ALA A 174 -1.37 -12.03 8.72
CA ALA A 174 -0.34 -12.15 9.75
C ALA A 174 -0.75 -11.44 11.05
N PHE A 175 -1.40 -10.27 10.97
CA PHE A 175 -1.92 -9.57 12.16
C PHE A 175 -3.01 -10.38 12.87
N ILE A 176 -3.97 -10.93 12.12
CA ILE A 176 -5.05 -11.79 12.66
C ILE A 176 -4.45 -13.03 13.35
N ALA A 177 -3.46 -13.65 12.73
CA ALA A 177 -2.79 -14.84 13.26
C ALA A 177 -2.07 -14.63 14.59
N ARG A 178 -1.81 -13.37 15.00
CA ARG A 178 -1.22 -13.07 16.32
C ARG A 178 -2.17 -13.38 17.48
N ALA A 179 -3.47 -13.49 17.21
CA ALA A 179 -4.44 -13.94 18.20
C ALA A 179 -4.40 -15.48 18.31
N ASP A 180 -3.37 -15.96 19.01
CA ASP A 180 -3.00 -17.37 19.09
C ASP A 180 -3.00 -17.86 20.55
N GLY A 181 -4.12 -18.45 20.96
CA GLY A 181 -4.30 -19.04 22.28
C GLY A 181 -5.26 -18.30 23.21
N PRO A 182 -5.63 -18.91 24.35
CA PRO A 182 -6.67 -18.43 25.26
C PRO A 182 -6.34 -17.13 26.00
N ARG A 183 -5.07 -16.68 25.92
CA ARG A 183 -4.64 -15.39 26.48
C ARG A 183 -4.95 -14.22 25.55
N TYR A 184 -5.25 -14.50 24.29
CA TYR A 184 -5.45 -13.50 23.26
C TYR A 184 -6.93 -13.24 23.01
N ARG A 185 -7.21 -12.00 22.63
CA ARG A 185 -8.50 -11.56 22.13
C ARG A 185 -8.30 -10.71 20.88
N LEU A 186 -9.12 -10.95 19.87
CA LEU A 186 -9.17 -10.19 18.62
C LEU A 186 -10.55 -9.55 18.48
N VAL A 187 -10.60 -8.23 18.56
CA VAL A 187 -11.85 -7.47 18.35
C VAL A 187 -11.70 -6.48 17.22
N GLY A 188 -12.80 -6.05 16.61
CA GLY A 188 -12.73 -5.02 15.57
C GLY A 188 -14.06 -4.67 14.96
N ALA A 189 -14.02 -3.74 14.02
CA ALA A 189 -15.17 -3.31 13.25
C ALA A 189 -14.78 -3.10 11.77
N ILE A 190 -15.49 -3.78 10.87
CA ILE A 190 -15.17 -3.81 9.43
C ILE A 190 -16.43 -3.54 8.61
N TYR A 191 -16.41 -2.48 7.80
CA TYR A 191 -17.52 -2.02 6.96
C TYR A 191 -17.91 -3.05 5.89
N GLU A 192 -17.03 -3.32 4.92
CA GLU A 192 -17.22 -4.41 3.96
C GLU A 192 -16.36 -5.60 4.38
N PHE A 193 -17.01 -6.70 4.77
CA PHE A 193 -16.41 -7.84 5.47
C PHE A 193 -16.72 -9.15 4.74
N GLN A 194 -16.09 -9.35 3.58
CA GLN A 194 -16.53 -10.33 2.58
C GLN A 194 -15.41 -11.24 2.07
N TRP A 195 -14.13 -10.86 2.20
CA TRP A 195 -13.03 -11.62 1.59
C TRP A 195 -12.77 -12.97 2.26
N PRO A 196 -12.92 -14.11 1.56
CA PRO A 196 -12.91 -15.44 2.18
C PRO A 196 -11.64 -15.76 2.99
N ALA A 197 -10.46 -15.38 2.51
CA ALA A 197 -9.21 -15.66 3.21
C ALA A 197 -9.11 -14.95 4.57
N VAL A 198 -9.64 -13.72 4.66
CA VAL A 198 -9.66 -12.95 5.92
C VAL A 198 -10.68 -13.54 6.88
N LEU A 199 -11.87 -13.90 6.39
CA LEU A 199 -12.90 -14.55 7.22
C LEU A 199 -12.42 -15.92 7.74
N HIS A 200 -11.70 -16.67 6.90
CA HIS A 200 -11.08 -17.92 7.28
C HIS A 200 -9.99 -17.73 8.34
N ALA A 201 -9.12 -16.72 8.20
CA ALA A 201 -8.10 -16.42 9.21
C ALA A 201 -8.72 -16.06 10.58
N ILE A 202 -9.84 -15.33 10.59
CA ILE A 202 -10.61 -15.02 11.81
C ILE A 202 -11.14 -16.30 12.47
N ARG A 203 -11.66 -17.24 11.66
CA ARG A 203 -12.08 -18.56 12.14
C ARG A 203 -10.91 -19.35 12.72
N LEU A 204 -9.74 -19.32 12.08
CA LEU A 204 -8.54 -20.00 12.55
C LEU A 204 -8.05 -19.40 13.88
N ALA A 205 -8.03 -18.08 14.02
CA ALA A 205 -7.68 -17.41 15.27
C ALA A 205 -8.57 -17.90 16.42
N ALA A 206 -9.89 -17.97 16.22
CA ALA A 206 -10.80 -18.49 17.25
C ALA A 206 -10.53 -19.97 17.61
N ARG A 207 -10.11 -20.80 16.65
CA ARG A 207 -9.77 -22.22 16.89
C ARG A 207 -8.53 -22.43 17.76
N THR A 208 -7.65 -21.42 17.87
CA THR A 208 -6.52 -21.46 18.80
C THR A 208 -6.96 -21.33 20.27
N GLY A 209 -8.22 -20.97 20.52
CA GLY A 209 -8.75 -20.63 21.84
C GLY A 209 -8.80 -19.13 22.12
N ALA A 210 -8.30 -18.28 21.21
CA ALA A 210 -8.43 -16.84 21.33
C ALA A 210 -9.91 -16.40 21.30
N GLU A 211 -10.27 -15.41 22.11
CA GLU A 211 -11.59 -14.80 22.05
C GLU A 211 -11.70 -13.91 20.82
N VAL A 212 -12.70 -14.10 19.97
CA VAL A 212 -12.86 -13.32 18.73
C VAL A 212 -14.25 -12.70 18.65
N ARG A 213 -14.30 -11.38 18.43
CA ARG A 213 -15.55 -10.61 18.32
C ARG A 213 -15.44 -9.47 17.30
N ILE A 214 -15.98 -9.68 16.10
CA ILE A 214 -15.91 -8.70 15.01
C ILE A 214 -17.28 -8.10 14.70
N LEU A 215 -17.36 -6.77 14.69
CA LEU A 215 -18.53 -6.02 14.25
C LEU A 215 -18.47 -5.84 12.73
N TYR A 216 -19.60 -5.99 12.05
CA TYR A 216 -19.72 -5.70 10.62
C TYR A 216 -20.96 -4.87 10.32
N ASP A 217 -20.96 -4.15 9.21
CA ASP A 217 -22.10 -3.33 8.79
C ASP A 217 -23.23 -4.25 8.30
N ALA A 218 -24.37 -4.21 8.98
CA ALA A 218 -25.60 -4.92 8.63
C ALA A 218 -26.79 -3.96 8.53
N ILE A 219 -26.51 -2.66 8.30
CA ILE A 219 -27.54 -1.63 8.21
C ILE A 219 -28.23 -1.76 6.86
N THR A 220 -29.52 -2.07 6.87
CA THR A 220 -30.30 -2.30 5.65
C THR A 220 -30.70 -0.98 4.98
N GLY A 221 -30.58 -0.91 3.66
CA GLY A 221 -31.01 0.24 2.86
C GLY A 221 -29.93 0.71 1.87
N GLY A 222 -30.35 1.16 0.68
CA GLY A 222 -29.42 1.60 -0.38
C GLY A 222 -28.52 0.48 -0.92
N ASN A 223 -27.36 0.85 -1.48
CA ASN A 223 -26.36 -0.08 -2.03
C ASN A 223 -25.27 -0.45 -0.99
N GLY A 224 -25.64 -0.54 0.29
CA GLY A 224 -24.73 -0.89 1.40
C GLY A 224 -24.28 -2.36 1.40
N PRO A 225 -23.31 -2.74 2.26
CA PRO A 225 -22.70 -4.08 2.23
C PRO A 225 -23.48 -5.13 3.03
N ALA A 226 -24.60 -4.78 3.68
CA ALA A 226 -25.30 -5.63 4.66
C ALA A 226 -25.57 -7.07 4.16
N ASP A 227 -26.24 -7.23 3.02
CA ASP A 227 -26.59 -8.55 2.48
C ASP A 227 -25.34 -9.36 2.10
N LYS A 228 -24.34 -8.70 1.51
CA LYS A 228 -23.07 -9.32 1.11
C LYS A 228 -22.26 -9.76 2.32
N ASN A 229 -22.19 -8.92 3.37
CA ASN A 229 -21.54 -9.25 4.63
C ASN A 229 -22.23 -10.45 5.30
N LEU A 230 -23.57 -10.43 5.38
CA LEU A 230 -24.33 -11.53 5.98
C LEU A 230 -24.10 -12.85 5.23
N ALA A 231 -24.10 -12.81 3.89
CA ALA A 231 -23.82 -13.98 3.06
C ALA A 231 -22.40 -14.52 3.32
N ALA A 232 -21.40 -13.64 3.36
CA ALA A 232 -20.01 -14.03 3.57
C ALA A 232 -19.76 -14.59 5.00
N VAL A 233 -20.35 -13.97 6.03
CA VAL A 233 -20.32 -14.45 7.42
C VAL A 233 -20.94 -15.85 7.54
N ARG A 234 -22.07 -16.08 6.86
CA ARG A 234 -22.71 -17.41 6.80
C ARG A 234 -21.81 -18.43 6.12
N GLN A 235 -21.26 -18.10 4.95
CA GLN A 235 -20.41 -18.99 4.18
C GLN A 235 -19.11 -19.35 4.93
N ALA A 236 -18.53 -18.41 5.68
CA ALA A 236 -17.34 -18.65 6.47
C ALA A 236 -17.61 -19.39 7.80
N GLU A 237 -18.88 -19.58 8.17
CA GLU A 237 -19.32 -20.22 9.43
C GLU A 237 -18.81 -19.49 10.68
N ILE A 238 -18.76 -18.16 10.64
CA ILE A 238 -18.23 -17.32 11.74
C ILE A 238 -19.31 -16.51 12.47
N LYS A 239 -20.59 -16.82 12.28
CA LYS A 239 -21.71 -16.07 12.90
C LYS A 239 -21.51 -15.86 14.41
N GLY A 240 -21.10 -16.89 15.14
CA GLY A 240 -20.85 -16.81 16.59
C GLY A 240 -19.68 -15.91 17.01
N LEU A 241 -18.77 -15.59 16.08
CA LEU A 241 -17.61 -14.71 16.30
C LEU A 241 -17.92 -13.25 15.92
N THR A 242 -19.14 -12.96 15.47
CA THR A 242 -19.48 -11.69 14.83
C THR A 242 -20.78 -11.10 15.37
N LYS A 243 -20.95 -9.78 15.23
CA LYS A 243 -22.22 -9.08 15.45
C LYS A 243 -22.45 -8.10 14.30
N GLY A 244 -23.58 -8.25 13.61
CA GLY A 244 -24.03 -7.26 12.64
C GLY A 244 -24.53 -6.01 13.36
N ARG A 245 -24.08 -4.85 12.93
CA ARG A 245 -24.58 -3.55 13.37
C ARG A 245 -25.76 -3.14 12.50
N THR A 246 -26.91 -2.92 13.11
CA THR A 246 -28.17 -2.62 12.42
C THR A 246 -28.66 -1.19 12.62
N GLU A 247 -28.19 -0.54 13.67
CA GLU A 247 -28.57 0.84 13.99
C GLU A 247 -27.64 1.89 13.36
N GLY A 248 -28.22 3.06 13.08
CA GLY A 248 -27.52 4.20 12.49
C GLY A 248 -27.56 4.23 10.97
N LYS A 249 -26.76 5.12 10.37
CA LYS A 249 -26.72 5.34 8.92
C LYS A 249 -25.66 4.51 8.20
N LEU A 250 -24.50 4.31 8.85
CA LEU A 250 -23.32 3.68 8.26
C LEU A 250 -22.29 3.31 9.34
N MET A 251 -21.71 2.12 9.27
CA MET A 251 -20.57 1.67 10.09
C MET A 251 -19.31 1.58 9.21
N HIS A 252 -18.70 2.73 8.90
CA HIS A 252 -17.61 2.82 7.91
C HIS A 252 -16.21 2.44 8.45
N ASN A 253 -16.12 1.63 9.49
CA ASN A 253 -14.86 1.30 10.16
C ASN A 253 -14.04 0.26 9.40
N LYS A 254 -12.71 0.32 9.52
CA LYS A 254 -11.78 -0.72 9.04
C LYS A 254 -10.67 -0.91 10.07
N PHE A 255 -10.95 -1.62 11.17
CA PHE A 255 -9.91 -1.89 12.16
C PHE A 255 -10.07 -3.23 12.89
N LEU A 256 -8.95 -3.76 13.37
CA LEU A 256 -8.84 -4.88 14.28
C LEU A 256 -7.89 -4.51 15.42
N ILE A 257 -8.09 -5.08 16.61
CA ILE A 257 -7.33 -4.80 17.82
C ILE A 257 -6.88 -6.13 18.40
N LEU A 258 -5.58 -6.25 18.62
CA LEU A 258 -4.99 -7.38 19.32
C LEU A 258 -4.89 -7.05 20.81
N ILE A 259 -5.44 -7.92 21.65
CA ILE A 259 -5.46 -7.81 23.10
C ILE A 259 -4.83 -9.08 23.68
N LYS A 260 -3.98 -8.95 24.70
CA LYS A 260 -3.38 -10.08 25.42
C LYS A 260 -3.52 -9.87 26.91
N ASP A 261 -4.07 -10.87 27.62
CA ASP A 261 -4.33 -10.81 29.06
C ASP A 261 -5.10 -9.53 29.46
N GLY A 262 -6.10 -9.15 28.65
CA GLY A 262 -6.90 -7.94 28.85
C GLY A 262 -6.20 -6.62 28.50
N LYS A 263 -4.96 -6.64 28.00
CA LYS A 263 -4.18 -5.45 27.63
C LYS A 263 -4.17 -5.25 26.11
N PRO A 264 -4.76 -4.17 25.56
CA PRO A 264 -4.64 -3.83 24.15
C PRO A 264 -3.17 -3.58 23.77
N MET A 265 -2.69 -4.26 22.74
CA MET A 265 -1.29 -4.25 22.33
C MET A 265 -1.07 -3.49 21.03
N ALA A 266 -1.91 -3.76 20.02
CA ALA A 266 -1.71 -3.26 18.67
C ALA A 266 -3.04 -3.11 17.93
N VAL A 267 -3.04 -2.28 16.89
CA VAL A 267 -4.19 -2.05 16.01
C VAL A 267 -3.78 -2.27 14.57
N TRP A 268 -4.60 -3.03 13.83
CA TRP A 268 -4.66 -2.94 12.38
C TRP A 268 -5.71 -1.91 11.99
N THR A 269 -5.38 -0.95 11.13
CA THR A 269 -6.34 0.00 10.57
C THR A 269 -5.93 0.47 9.18
N GLY A 270 -6.73 1.32 8.54
CA GLY A 270 -6.44 1.90 7.23
C GLY A 270 -7.70 2.18 6.43
N SER A 271 -7.55 2.36 5.12
CA SER A 271 -8.67 2.60 4.19
C SER A 271 -9.28 1.31 3.64
N THR A 272 -8.62 0.18 3.86
CA THR A 272 -8.89 -1.10 3.19
C THR A 272 -10.21 -1.75 3.62
N ASN A 273 -11.17 -1.78 2.70
CA ASN A 273 -12.33 -2.68 2.80
C ASN A 273 -11.90 -4.14 2.55
N VAL A 274 -12.51 -5.09 3.26
CA VAL A 274 -12.22 -6.53 3.13
C VAL A 274 -13.11 -7.13 2.05
N THR A 275 -12.93 -6.64 0.84
CA THR A 275 -13.58 -7.08 -0.41
C THR A 275 -12.53 -7.30 -1.47
N GLU A 276 -12.84 -8.05 -2.53
CA GLU A 276 -11.91 -8.24 -3.64
C GLU A 276 -11.45 -6.88 -4.21
N ASN A 277 -12.41 -6.02 -4.54
CA ASN A 277 -12.09 -4.71 -5.09
C ASN A 277 -11.36 -3.82 -4.07
N GLY A 278 -11.71 -3.91 -2.77
CA GLY A 278 -11.00 -3.19 -1.71
C GLY A 278 -9.54 -3.62 -1.56
N LEU A 279 -9.24 -4.91 -1.69
CA LEU A 279 -7.91 -5.49 -1.49
C LEU A 279 -7.04 -5.47 -2.74
N PHE A 280 -7.63 -5.50 -3.93
CA PHE A 280 -6.88 -5.68 -5.19
C PHE A 280 -7.19 -4.68 -6.30
N GLY A 281 -8.32 -3.95 -6.22
CA GLY A 281 -8.74 -3.00 -7.25
C GLY A 281 -8.50 -1.54 -6.91
N HIS A 282 -8.96 -1.11 -5.72
CA HIS A 282 -8.80 0.25 -5.21
C HIS A 282 -7.40 0.48 -4.65
N SER A 283 -6.88 1.71 -4.74
CA SER A 283 -5.65 2.10 -4.04
C SER A 283 -5.96 2.30 -2.55
N ASN A 284 -5.61 1.30 -1.75
CA ASN A 284 -5.89 1.26 -0.32
C ASN A 284 -4.62 1.01 0.48
N LEU A 285 -4.69 1.38 1.76
CA LEU A 285 -3.63 1.12 2.72
C LEU A 285 -4.14 0.31 3.91
N GLY A 286 -3.25 -0.50 4.45
CA GLY A 286 -3.34 -1.15 5.74
C GLY A 286 -2.14 -0.77 6.58
N GLN A 287 -2.36 -0.62 7.87
CA GLN A 287 -1.34 -0.21 8.82
C GLN A 287 -1.48 -1.01 10.11
N VAL A 288 -0.35 -1.51 10.60
CA VAL A 288 -0.21 -1.95 11.99
C VAL A 288 0.40 -0.83 12.80
N VAL A 289 -0.19 -0.54 13.95
CA VAL A 289 0.34 0.36 14.97
C VAL A 289 0.63 -0.46 16.23
N GLU A 290 1.91 -0.64 16.53
CA GLU A 290 2.43 -1.32 17.72
C GLU A 290 2.50 -0.33 18.89
N ASP A 291 1.33 0.15 19.34
CA ASP A 291 1.23 1.13 20.41
C ASP A 291 0.04 0.81 21.35
N PRO A 292 0.29 0.47 22.63
CA PRO A 292 -0.77 0.17 23.57
C PRO A 292 -1.72 1.34 23.86
N GLY A 293 -1.25 2.59 23.75
CA GLY A 293 -2.08 3.78 23.94
C GLY A 293 -3.09 3.94 22.81
N VAL A 294 -2.64 3.81 21.57
CA VAL A 294 -3.51 3.81 20.38
C VAL A 294 -4.47 2.62 20.44
N ALA A 295 -3.99 1.43 20.80
CA ALA A 295 -4.82 0.24 20.94
C ALA A 295 -5.91 0.39 22.00
N ARG A 296 -5.63 1.04 23.14
CA ARG A 296 -6.63 1.37 24.16
C ARG A 296 -7.70 2.32 23.63
N ALA A 297 -7.32 3.37 22.89
CA ALA A 297 -8.28 4.31 22.31
C ALA A 297 -9.24 3.63 21.31
N TYR A 298 -8.70 2.80 20.42
CA TYR A 298 -9.52 1.99 19.51
C TYR A 298 -10.39 0.99 20.26
N PHE A 299 -9.90 0.42 21.37
CA PHE A 299 -10.67 -0.54 22.14
C PHE A 299 -11.85 0.13 22.86
N ALA A 300 -11.65 1.31 23.44
CA ALA A 300 -12.74 2.10 24.01
C ALA A 300 -13.80 2.47 22.95
N TYR A 301 -13.37 2.84 21.74
CA TYR A 301 -14.28 3.09 20.63
C TYR A 301 -15.06 1.84 20.21
N TRP A 302 -14.38 0.69 20.13
CA TRP A 302 -15.02 -0.58 19.82
C TRP A 302 -16.07 -0.97 20.87
N GLN A 303 -15.80 -0.76 22.16
CA GLN A 303 -16.76 -1.02 23.23
C GLN A 303 -18.00 -0.14 23.08
N ALA A 304 -17.84 1.15 22.77
CA ALA A 304 -18.96 2.04 22.49
C ALA A 304 -19.77 1.60 21.26
N LEU A 305 -19.10 1.05 20.23
CA LEU A 305 -19.77 0.53 19.03
C LEU A 305 -20.51 -0.79 19.27
N GLU A 306 -20.06 -1.63 20.21
CA GLU A 306 -20.57 -3.00 20.38
C GLU A 306 -22.05 -3.01 20.79
N ASP A 307 -22.51 -2.01 21.53
CA ASP A 307 -23.91 -1.88 21.97
C ASP A 307 -24.89 -1.48 20.86
N ASP A 308 -24.42 -1.42 19.61
CA ASP A 308 -25.17 -0.99 18.42
C ASP A 308 -25.88 0.38 18.58
N PRO A 309 -25.16 1.44 18.99
CA PRO A 309 -25.75 2.78 19.17
C PRO A 309 -26.12 3.45 17.85
N THR A 310 -27.16 4.28 17.87
CA THR A 310 -27.53 5.14 16.75
C THR A 310 -26.41 6.12 16.37
N THR A 311 -26.47 6.67 15.15
CA THR A 311 -25.48 7.67 14.70
C THR A 311 -25.36 8.90 15.61
N PRO A 312 -26.45 9.51 16.12
CA PRO A 312 -26.35 10.59 17.09
C PRO A 312 -25.61 10.18 18.37
N GLN A 313 -25.95 9.04 18.97
CA GLN A 313 -25.27 8.55 20.18
C GLN A 313 -23.77 8.36 19.96
N MET A 314 -23.37 7.81 18.81
CA MET A 314 -21.94 7.69 18.47
C MET A 314 -21.25 9.03 18.25
N LYS A 315 -21.95 10.03 17.69
CA LYS A 315 -21.39 11.37 17.54
C LYS A 315 -21.13 12.02 18.89
N ASP A 316 -22.08 11.93 19.82
CA ASP A 316 -21.96 12.48 21.16
C ASP A 316 -20.80 11.83 21.94
N TRP A 317 -20.70 10.49 21.85
CA TRP A 317 -19.57 9.76 22.44
C TRP A 317 -18.24 10.20 21.81
N THR A 318 -18.16 10.27 20.48
CA THR A 318 -16.91 10.64 19.78
C THR A 318 -16.49 12.06 20.09
N GLY A 319 -17.42 13.01 20.14
CA GLY A 319 -17.14 14.40 20.50
C GLY A 319 -16.57 14.55 21.91
N SER A 320 -16.96 13.67 22.84
CA SER A 320 -16.50 13.68 24.23
C SER A 320 -15.20 12.89 24.42
N ALA A 321 -15.09 11.70 23.81
CA ALA A 321 -13.99 10.77 24.01
C ALA A 321 -12.79 11.01 23.07
N ASN A 322 -13.02 11.69 21.95
CA ASN A 322 -12.01 12.04 20.97
C ASN A 322 -12.24 13.47 20.47
N ALA A 323 -12.25 14.41 21.42
CA ALA A 323 -12.42 15.83 21.13
C ALA A 323 -11.41 16.25 20.05
N ALA A 324 -11.90 16.97 19.04
CA ALA A 324 -11.03 17.56 18.03
C ALA A 324 -9.96 18.39 18.74
N PRO A 325 -8.71 18.40 18.24
CA PRO A 325 -7.72 19.35 18.71
C PRO A 325 -8.33 20.76 18.66
N PRO A 326 -8.11 21.62 19.68
CA PRO A 326 -8.50 23.01 19.59
C PRO A 326 -7.75 23.64 18.39
N ASP A 327 -8.52 24.04 17.37
CA ASP A 327 -8.09 24.57 16.06
C ASP A 327 -7.26 23.61 15.15
N PRO A 328 -7.79 23.13 14.00
CA PRO A 328 -7.01 22.43 12.98
C PRO A 328 -6.08 23.33 12.13
#